data_AF-A0A6S7B4H7-F1
#
_entry.id   AF-A0A6S7B4H7-F1
#
_cell.length_a   1.000
_cell.length_b   1.000
_cell.length_c   1.000
_cell.angle_alpha   90.00
_cell.angle_beta   90.00
_cell.angle_gamma   90.00
#
_symmetry.space_group_name_H-M   'P 1'
#
loop_
_entity.id
_entity.type
_entity.pdbx_description
1 polymer ?
#
loop_
_entity_poly.entity_id
_entity_poly.type
_entity_poly.pdbx_seq_one_letter_code
_entity_poly.pdbx_strand_id
1 'polypeptide(L)'
;MRAYADLAQNLDEAGYSAKQIETFEKETAFYSEVRAAIKNNSGEELDTKPFEADMRHLINTYIQADPADLLGDLSSLSLTELIIETGIHDAIARKLNEKGKLSRNAIAEGIINNVRKTIIRDQLTDPKFYEQMSKLLEDLIQQKRDDTESYEQFLKNAEALAKKLGNQGQDSSKLPTALQGNKEAAVLYNNLPSVLAAAVPENTVEEPTPPYGDEYLTLALMLDKAIREKAPSGWKGDSAREAQVLNAIYPIMKRNKAATMAIFDIIKNQPGY
;
A
#
# COMPACT_ATOMS: atom_id res chain seq x y z
N MET A 1 -20.85 4.76 -21.61
CA MET A 1 -20.10 6.03 -21.63
C MET A 1 -19.54 6.37 -23.02
N ARG A 2 -19.05 5.42 -23.85
CA ARG A 2 -18.70 5.69 -25.27
C ARG A 2 -19.81 6.39 -26.06
N ALA A 3 -21.03 5.86 -26.00
CA ALA A 3 -22.18 6.40 -26.73
C ALA A 3 -22.60 7.83 -26.33
N TYR A 4 -22.29 8.29 -25.11
CA TYR A 4 -22.57 9.67 -24.69
C TYR A 4 -21.46 10.62 -25.19
N ALA A 5 -20.20 10.22 -25.07
CA ALA A 5 -19.07 11.02 -25.54
C ALA A 5 -19.14 11.31 -27.05
N ASP A 6 -19.58 10.33 -27.85
CA ASP A 6 -19.74 10.48 -29.31
C ASP A 6 -20.89 11.42 -29.70
N LEU A 7 -21.87 11.63 -28.81
CA LEU A 7 -23.09 12.40 -29.08
C LEU A 7 -23.13 13.75 -28.36
N ALA A 8 -22.34 13.93 -27.29
CA ALA A 8 -22.44 15.06 -26.35
C ALA A 8 -22.30 16.44 -27.01
N GLN A 9 -21.45 16.57 -28.04
CA GLN A 9 -21.26 17.84 -28.76
C GLN A 9 -22.38 18.15 -29.77
N ASN A 10 -23.16 17.15 -30.15
CA ASN A 10 -24.18 17.24 -31.20
C ASN A 10 -25.59 16.89 -30.68
N LEU A 11 -25.84 17.04 -29.37
CA LEU A 11 -27.12 16.66 -28.76
C LEU A 11 -28.30 17.48 -29.33
N ASP A 12 -28.08 18.76 -29.63
CA ASP A 12 -29.08 19.59 -30.31
C ASP A 12 -29.37 19.07 -31.74
N GLU A 13 -28.33 18.71 -32.50
CA GLU A 13 -28.46 18.17 -33.87
C GLU A 13 -29.10 16.77 -33.89
N ALA A 14 -28.92 16.01 -32.81
CA ALA A 14 -29.54 14.70 -32.61
C ALA A 14 -31.03 14.78 -32.19
N GLY A 15 -31.58 15.98 -32.03
CA GLY A 15 -33.01 16.21 -31.78
C GLY A 15 -33.41 16.22 -30.30
N TYR A 16 -32.46 16.37 -29.38
CA TYR A 16 -32.77 16.53 -27.96
C TYR A 16 -33.20 17.96 -27.64
N SER A 17 -34.16 18.11 -26.74
CA SER A 17 -34.55 19.43 -26.23
C SER A 17 -33.54 19.98 -25.22
N ALA A 18 -33.42 21.30 -25.11
CA ALA A 18 -32.56 21.95 -24.13
C ALA A 18 -32.76 21.44 -22.68
N LYS A 19 -34.00 21.07 -22.31
CA LYS A 19 -34.31 20.49 -20.99
C LYS A 19 -33.73 19.08 -20.81
N GLN A 20 -33.69 18.28 -21.87
CA GLN A 20 -33.07 16.95 -21.86
C GLN A 20 -31.55 17.06 -21.81
N ILE A 21 -30.96 18.01 -22.55
CA ILE A 21 -29.52 18.29 -22.51
C ILE A 21 -29.09 18.67 -21.10
N GLU A 22 -29.79 19.63 -20.47
CA GLU A 22 -29.52 20.02 -19.08
C GLU A 22 -29.67 18.85 -18.10
N THR A 23 -30.63 17.95 -18.35
CA THR A 23 -30.81 16.73 -17.53
C THR A 23 -29.61 15.79 -17.68
N PHE A 24 -29.15 15.53 -18.91
CA PHE A 24 -28.00 14.67 -19.17
C PHE A 24 -26.69 15.24 -18.65
N GLU A 25 -26.48 16.55 -18.72
CA GLU A 25 -25.33 17.22 -18.12
C GLU A 25 -25.32 17.03 -16.59
N LYS A 26 -26.48 17.23 -15.94
CA LYS A 26 -26.62 17.00 -14.49
C LYS A 26 -26.38 15.54 -14.10
N GLU A 27 -26.91 14.60 -14.87
CA GLU A 27 -26.69 13.17 -14.65
C GLU A 27 -25.22 12.78 -14.84
N THR A 28 -24.57 13.29 -15.89
CA THR A 28 -23.16 13.02 -16.17
C THR A 28 -22.26 13.58 -15.09
N ALA A 29 -22.53 14.81 -14.63
CA ALA A 29 -21.84 15.41 -13.50
C ALA A 29 -22.04 14.57 -12.23
N PHE A 30 -23.28 14.17 -11.92
CA PHE A 30 -23.59 13.34 -10.76
C PHE A 30 -22.86 11.99 -10.79
N TYR A 31 -22.92 11.24 -11.90
CA TYR A 31 -22.24 9.93 -11.98
C TYR A 31 -20.72 10.06 -11.96
N SER A 32 -20.17 11.13 -12.53
CA SER A 32 -18.73 11.42 -12.44
C SER A 32 -18.31 11.73 -11.00
N GLU A 33 -19.13 12.50 -10.27
CA GLU A 33 -18.93 12.79 -8.84
C GLU A 33 -19.00 11.53 -7.98
N VAL A 34 -20.02 10.69 -8.18
CA VAL A 34 -20.17 9.42 -7.46
C VAL A 34 -18.96 8.52 -7.72
N ARG A 35 -18.50 8.43 -8.97
CA ARG A 35 -17.30 7.65 -9.32
C ARG A 35 -16.05 8.18 -8.63
N ALA A 36 -15.82 9.49 -8.63
CA ALA A 36 -14.68 10.09 -7.96
C ALA A 36 -14.71 9.85 -6.44
N ALA A 37 -15.88 10.00 -5.81
CA ALA A 37 -16.06 9.71 -4.39
C ALA A 37 -15.80 8.23 -4.07
N ILE A 38 -16.30 7.31 -4.89
CA ILE A 38 -16.01 5.87 -4.76
C ILE A 38 -14.52 5.62 -4.90
N LYS A 39 -13.86 6.19 -5.92
CA LYS A 39 -12.42 6.04 -6.17
C LYS A 39 -11.58 6.48 -4.96
N ASN A 40 -11.86 7.67 -4.44
CA ASN A 40 -11.10 8.25 -3.33
C ASN A 40 -11.35 7.48 -2.02
N ASN A 41 -12.57 6.98 -1.81
CA ASN A 41 -12.93 6.18 -0.64
C ASN A 41 -12.47 4.71 -0.73
N SER A 42 -12.38 4.13 -1.94
CA SER A 42 -11.86 2.78 -2.17
C SER A 42 -10.32 2.75 -2.22
N GLY A 43 -9.68 3.91 -2.32
CA GLY A 43 -8.25 4.04 -2.55
C GLY A 43 -7.82 3.43 -3.90
N GLU A 44 -8.74 3.23 -4.85
CA GLU A 44 -8.45 2.72 -6.19
C GLU A 44 -7.82 3.79 -7.07
N GLU A 45 -6.51 3.86 -7.06
CA GLU A 45 -5.78 4.48 -8.16
C GLU A 45 -5.68 3.48 -9.31
N LEU A 46 -6.48 3.69 -10.34
CA LEU A 46 -6.24 3.04 -11.62
C LEU A 46 -4.94 3.60 -12.19
N ASP A 47 -3.84 2.85 -12.09
CA ASP A 47 -2.63 3.17 -12.83
C ASP A 47 -2.95 3.01 -14.32
N THR A 48 -3.06 4.14 -15.03
CA THR A 48 -3.36 4.14 -16.46
C THR A 48 -2.11 3.96 -17.33
N LYS A 49 -0.90 3.97 -16.74
CA LYS A 49 0.37 3.78 -17.47
C LYS A 49 0.49 2.44 -18.23
N PRO A 50 -0.06 1.31 -17.75
CA PRO A 50 0.01 0.03 -18.47
C PRO A 50 -0.91 -0.07 -19.69
N PHE A 51 -1.87 0.85 -19.86
CA PHE A 51 -2.84 0.79 -20.98
C PHE A 51 -2.24 1.32 -22.29
N GLU A 52 -2.72 0.90 -23.44
CA GLU A 52 -2.27 1.44 -24.74
C GLU A 52 -2.64 2.93 -24.91
N ALA A 53 -1.88 3.66 -25.73
CA ALA A 53 -1.98 5.13 -25.85
C ALA A 53 -3.40 5.60 -26.22
N ASP A 54 -4.11 4.87 -27.09
CA ASP A 54 -5.47 5.22 -27.51
C ASP A 54 -6.52 4.97 -26.41
N MET A 55 -6.30 3.95 -25.57
CA MET A 55 -7.13 3.71 -24.38
C MET A 55 -6.85 4.76 -23.31
N ARG A 56 -5.59 5.16 -23.11
CA ARG A 56 -5.22 6.29 -22.25
C ARG A 56 -5.86 7.59 -22.72
N HIS A 57 -5.88 7.86 -24.02
CA HIS A 57 -6.53 9.04 -24.59
C HIS A 57 -8.05 9.05 -24.30
N LEU A 58 -8.76 7.95 -24.55
CA LEU A 58 -10.19 7.84 -24.24
C LEU A 58 -10.51 8.02 -22.75
N ILE A 59 -9.64 7.52 -21.87
CA ILE A 59 -9.76 7.69 -20.41
C ILE A 59 -9.48 9.15 -20.02
N ASN A 60 -8.41 9.75 -20.51
CA ASN A 60 -8.02 11.12 -20.14
C ASN A 60 -8.98 12.18 -20.70
N THR A 61 -9.53 11.99 -21.90
CA THR A 61 -10.36 13.01 -22.56
C THR A 61 -11.81 13.04 -22.04
N TYR A 62 -12.35 11.91 -21.59
CA TYR A 62 -13.79 11.81 -21.28
C TYR A 62 -14.13 11.11 -19.95
N ILE A 63 -13.13 10.59 -19.22
CA ILE A 63 -13.33 9.98 -17.88
C ILE A 63 -12.81 10.90 -16.77
N GLN A 64 -12.03 11.92 -17.10
CA GLN A 64 -11.72 13.05 -16.21
C GLN A 64 -12.80 14.12 -16.35
N ALA A 65 -13.67 14.22 -15.34
CA ALA A 65 -14.36 15.47 -15.06
C ALA A 65 -13.41 16.33 -14.22
N ASP A 66 -12.53 17.10 -14.87
CA ASP A 66 -11.58 17.98 -14.18
C ASP A 66 -12.25 19.27 -13.67
N PRO A 67 -11.68 19.84 -12.60
CA PRO A 67 -10.86 21.02 -12.84
C PRO A 67 -9.42 20.90 -12.33
N ALA A 68 -8.53 21.41 -13.19
CA ALA A 68 -7.21 22.00 -12.96
C ALA A 68 -6.09 21.15 -12.39
N ASP A 69 -4.99 21.12 -13.14
CA ASP A 69 -3.61 20.91 -12.67
C ASP A 69 -3.37 21.62 -11.32
N LEU A 70 -3.54 20.89 -10.22
CA LEU A 70 -3.03 21.30 -8.93
C LEU A 70 -1.62 20.73 -8.77
N LEU A 71 -0.70 21.40 -9.46
CA LEU A 71 0.76 21.31 -9.29
C LEU A 71 1.34 19.90 -9.57
N GLY A 72 2.20 19.83 -10.60
CA GLY A 72 2.92 18.62 -10.97
C GLY A 72 3.54 17.89 -9.77
N ASP A 73 3.52 16.56 -9.86
CA ASP A 73 3.94 15.53 -8.90
C ASP A 73 3.01 15.20 -7.72
N LEU A 74 2.21 16.14 -7.20
CA LEU A 74 1.38 15.86 -6.00
C LEU A 74 0.08 15.10 -6.29
N SER A 75 -0.48 15.22 -7.49
CA SER A 75 -1.74 14.55 -7.87
C SER A 75 -1.59 13.03 -8.03
N SER A 76 -0.37 12.54 -8.25
CA SER A 76 -0.04 11.12 -8.35
C SER A 76 0.26 10.44 -7.02
N LEU A 77 0.40 11.21 -5.93
CA LEU A 77 0.67 10.63 -4.62
C LEU A 77 -0.59 9.97 -4.07
N SER A 78 -0.45 8.76 -3.52
CA SER A 78 -1.48 8.12 -2.71
C SER A 78 -1.89 9.00 -1.52
N LEU A 79 -3.07 8.76 -0.93
CA LEU A 79 -3.52 9.59 0.20
C LEU A 79 -2.53 9.55 1.37
N THR A 80 -1.95 8.38 1.64
CA THR A 80 -0.94 8.20 2.69
C THR A 80 0.34 9.00 2.42
N GLU A 81 0.82 9.00 1.19
CA GLU A 81 1.97 9.81 0.76
C GLU A 81 1.66 11.31 0.85
N LEU A 82 0.49 11.74 0.41
CA LEU A 82 0.07 13.14 0.50
C LEU A 82 -0.06 13.63 1.95
N ILE A 83 -0.51 12.77 2.87
CA ILE A 83 -0.53 13.06 4.31
C ILE A 83 0.89 13.26 4.86
N ILE A 84 1.87 12.48 4.39
CA ILE A 84 3.27 12.62 4.83
C ILE A 84 3.87 13.95 4.36
N GLU A 85 3.63 14.31 3.09
CA GLU A 85 4.22 15.48 2.45
C GLU A 85 3.57 16.80 2.91
N THR A 86 2.23 16.84 2.96
CA THR A 86 1.48 18.09 3.19
C THR A 86 0.78 18.17 4.55
N GLY A 87 0.72 17.06 5.29
CA GLY A 87 -0.10 16.94 6.49
C GLY A 87 -1.56 16.54 6.18
N ILE A 88 -2.26 16.06 7.21
CA ILE A 88 -3.54 15.38 7.01
C ILE A 88 -4.67 16.31 6.56
N HIS A 89 -4.68 17.57 7.01
CA HIS A 89 -5.73 18.52 6.64
C HIS A 89 -5.67 18.90 5.16
N ASP A 90 -4.47 19.20 4.65
CA ASP A 90 -4.25 19.51 3.25
C ASP A 90 -4.52 18.29 2.36
N ALA A 91 -4.09 17.10 2.79
CA ALA A 91 -4.39 15.86 2.08
C ALA A 91 -5.90 15.59 1.99
N ILE A 92 -6.65 15.81 3.07
CA ILE A 92 -8.11 15.71 3.07
C ILE A 92 -8.70 16.73 2.10
N ALA A 93 -8.33 18.01 2.22
CA ALA A 93 -8.88 19.08 1.40
C ALA A 93 -8.62 18.86 -0.09
N ARG A 94 -7.47 18.29 -0.44
CA ARG A 94 -7.05 18.11 -1.84
C ARG A 94 -7.48 16.81 -2.49
N LYS A 95 -7.75 15.75 -1.70
CA LYS A 95 -7.95 14.40 -2.27
C LYS A 95 -9.21 13.70 -1.79
N LEU A 96 -9.66 13.96 -0.57
CA LEU A 96 -10.90 13.38 -0.08
C LEU A 96 -12.07 14.34 -0.26
N ASN A 97 -11.91 15.59 0.16
CA ASN A 97 -13.00 16.55 0.34
C ASN A 97 -12.80 17.87 -0.44
N GLU A 98 -12.34 17.78 -1.69
CA GLU A 98 -12.12 18.94 -2.57
C GLU A 98 -13.35 19.87 -2.66
N LYS A 99 -14.55 19.27 -2.71
CA LYS A 99 -15.82 20.02 -2.79
C LYS A 99 -16.38 20.46 -1.44
N GLY A 100 -15.73 20.10 -0.32
CA GLY A 100 -16.17 20.47 1.03
C GLY A 100 -17.50 19.82 1.48
N LYS A 101 -18.01 18.82 0.75
CA LYS A 101 -19.35 18.22 0.99
C LYS A 101 -19.31 16.97 1.87
N LEU A 102 -18.14 16.36 2.10
CA LEU A 102 -18.05 15.13 2.87
C LEU A 102 -18.27 15.39 4.36
N SER A 103 -19.00 14.48 5.00
CA SER A 103 -19.12 14.44 6.46
C SER A 103 -17.81 13.96 7.08
N ARG A 104 -17.60 14.29 8.36
CA ARG A 104 -16.47 13.79 9.16
C ARG A 104 -16.37 12.26 9.13
N ASN A 105 -17.52 11.59 9.19
CA ASN A 105 -17.58 10.12 9.11
C ASN A 105 -17.11 9.60 7.75
N ALA A 106 -17.52 10.24 6.66
CA ALA A 106 -17.11 9.83 5.31
C ALA A 106 -15.59 10.05 5.10
N ILE A 107 -15.05 11.15 5.64
CA ILE A 107 -13.59 11.42 5.60
C ILE A 107 -12.83 10.36 6.41
N ALA A 108 -13.30 10.03 7.62
CA ALA A 108 -12.67 9.04 8.47
C ALA A 108 -12.64 7.63 7.84
N GLU A 109 -13.76 7.19 7.25
CA GLU A 109 -13.83 5.93 6.49
C GLU A 109 -12.88 5.93 5.29
N GLY A 110 -12.81 7.04 4.56
CA GLY A 110 -11.88 7.21 3.44
C GLY A 110 -10.43 7.05 3.86
N ILE A 111 -10.03 7.66 4.97
CA ILE A 111 -8.67 7.52 5.51
C ILE A 111 -8.39 6.07 5.91
N ILE A 112 -9.30 5.45 6.68
CA ILE A 112 -9.18 4.05 7.12
C ILE A 112 -8.98 3.11 5.94
N ASN A 113 -9.78 3.26 4.87
CA ASN A 113 -9.67 2.41 3.70
C ASN A 113 -8.35 2.60 2.95
N ASN A 114 -7.91 3.85 2.75
CA ASN A 114 -6.64 4.12 2.08
C ASN A 114 -5.44 3.55 2.86
N VAL A 115 -5.46 3.69 4.20
CA VAL A 115 -4.45 3.11 5.09
C VAL A 115 -4.50 1.58 5.03
N ARG A 116 -5.68 0.97 5.16
CA ARG A 116 -5.87 -0.49 5.06
C ARG A 116 -5.32 -1.02 3.75
N LYS A 117 -5.62 -0.35 2.64
CA LYS A 117 -5.16 -0.74 1.31
C LYS A 117 -3.64 -0.68 1.20
N THR A 118 -3.03 0.38 1.72
CA THR A 118 -1.56 0.52 1.77
C THR A 118 -0.94 -0.64 2.55
N ILE A 119 -1.51 -0.96 3.72
CA ILE A 119 -1.06 -2.09 4.55
C ILE A 119 -1.16 -3.42 3.78
N ILE A 120 -2.31 -3.71 3.17
CA ILE A 120 -2.52 -4.97 2.43
C ILE A 120 -1.59 -5.07 1.22
N ARG A 121 -1.41 -3.97 0.47
CA ARG A 121 -0.55 -3.93 -0.73
C ARG A 121 0.88 -4.29 -0.38
N ASP A 122 1.39 -3.70 0.69
CA ASP A 122 2.81 -3.77 1.02
C ASP A 122 3.13 -4.83 2.09
N GLN A 123 2.13 -5.56 2.59
CA GLN A 123 2.27 -6.54 3.68
C GLN A 123 3.37 -7.58 3.44
N LEU A 124 3.58 -7.99 2.18
CA LEU A 124 4.56 -9.02 1.85
C LEU A 124 5.99 -8.49 1.84
N THR A 125 6.18 -7.17 1.78
CA THR A 125 7.51 -6.54 1.81
C THR A 125 8.16 -6.64 3.19
N ASP A 126 7.36 -6.53 4.25
CA ASP A 126 7.75 -6.72 5.65
C ASP A 126 6.55 -7.18 6.51
N PRO A 127 6.24 -8.49 6.53
CA PRO A 127 5.06 -9.01 7.21
C PRO A 127 4.95 -8.59 8.67
N LYS A 128 6.06 -8.58 9.42
CA LYS A 128 6.04 -8.23 10.84
C LYS A 128 5.76 -6.75 11.07
N PHE A 129 6.30 -5.87 10.24
CA PHE A 129 5.99 -4.44 10.30
C PHE A 129 4.51 -4.18 10.00
N TYR A 130 3.98 -4.75 8.92
CA TYR A 130 2.58 -4.54 8.53
C TYR A 130 1.58 -5.23 9.47
N GLU A 131 1.95 -6.30 10.17
CA GLU A 131 1.17 -6.85 11.28
C GLU A 131 0.99 -5.81 12.40
N GLN A 132 2.06 -5.09 12.77
CA GLN A 132 1.99 -4.02 13.77
C GLN A 132 1.15 -2.84 13.29
N MET A 133 1.29 -2.45 12.03
CA MET A 133 0.48 -1.38 11.43
C MET A 133 -1.00 -1.76 11.36
N SER A 134 -1.30 -3.04 11.11
CA SER A 134 -2.68 -3.56 11.13
C SER A 134 -3.31 -3.44 12.51
N LYS A 135 -2.55 -3.69 13.59
CA LYS A 135 -3.03 -3.49 14.97
C LYS A 135 -3.32 -2.02 15.26
N LEU A 136 -2.42 -1.12 14.87
CA LEU A 136 -2.65 0.33 15.02
C LEU A 136 -3.85 0.83 14.20
N LEU A 137 -4.08 0.24 13.03
CA LEU A 137 -5.27 0.54 12.23
C LEU A 137 -6.54 0.05 12.92
N GLU A 138 -6.52 -1.13 13.55
CA GLU A 138 -7.69 -1.63 14.30
C GLU A 138 -8.01 -0.72 15.49
N ASP A 139 -6.99 -0.26 16.23
CA ASP A 139 -7.16 0.72 17.29
C ASP A 139 -7.79 2.03 16.75
N LEU A 140 -7.36 2.48 15.57
CA LEU A 140 -7.91 3.66 14.89
C LEU A 140 -9.37 3.45 14.43
N ILE A 141 -9.71 2.26 13.95
CA ILE A 141 -11.09 1.87 13.59
C ILE A 141 -11.97 1.87 14.84
N GLN A 142 -11.46 1.34 15.95
CA GLN A 142 -12.17 1.30 17.21
C GLN A 142 -12.40 2.71 17.76
N GLN A 143 -11.38 3.57 17.74
CA GLN A 143 -11.51 4.99 18.05
C GLN A 143 -12.60 5.68 17.22
N LYS A 144 -12.71 5.36 15.93
CA LYS A 144 -13.74 5.93 15.05
C LYS A 144 -15.15 5.44 15.40
N ARG A 145 -15.28 4.23 15.96
CA ARG A 145 -16.57 3.68 16.42
C ARG A 145 -16.96 4.22 17.79
N ASP A 146 -15.95 4.47 18.63
CA ASP A 146 -16.12 5.00 19.97
C ASP A 146 -16.25 6.53 19.89
N ASP A 147 -17.49 7.03 19.82
CA ASP A 147 -17.86 8.46 19.79
C ASP A 147 -17.41 9.26 21.05
N THR A 148 -16.58 8.67 21.91
CA THR A 148 -16.01 9.29 23.12
C THR A 148 -14.79 10.14 22.79
N GLU A 149 -14.06 9.81 21.71
CA GLU A 149 -12.87 10.56 21.29
C GLU A 149 -13.19 11.64 20.25
N SER A 150 -12.43 12.74 20.26
CA SER A 150 -12.66 13.83 19.33
C SER A 150 -12.19 13.47 17.92
N TYR A 151 -12.89 14.01 16.91
CA TYR A 151 -12.49 13.90 15.51
C TYR A 151 -11.05 14.38 15.26
N GLU A 152 -10.60 15.42 15.98
CA GLU A 152 -9.23 15.93 15.88
C GLU A 152 -8.21 14.92 16.41
N GLN A 153 -8.53 14.18 17.48
CA GLN A 153 -7.66 13.13 17.98
C GLN A 153 -7.55 11.97 16.98
N PHE A 154 -8.65 11.61 16.33
CA PHE A 154 -8.65 10.63 15.25
C PHE A 154 -7.72 11.06 14.11
N LEU A 155 -7.82 12.32 13.64
CA LEU A 155 -6.95 12.83 12.58
C LEU A 155 -5.47 12.80 12.98
N LYS A 156 -5.16 13.17 14.23
CA LYS A 156 -3.79 13.11 14.76
C LYS A 156 -3.24 11.68 14.77
N ASN A 157 -4.05 10.72 15.21
CA ASN A 157 -3.65 9.30 15.25
C ASN A 157 -3.50 8.72 13.83
N ALA A 158 -4.39 9.10 12.91
CA ALA A 158 -4.31 8.72 11.50
C ALA A 158 -3.05 9.28 10.82
N GLU A 159 -2.71 10.54 11.08
CA GLU A 159 -1.49 11.16 10.55
C GLU A 159 -0.23 10.47 11.08
N ALA A 160 -0.21 10.16 12.39
CA ALA A 160 0.90 9.43 12.99
C ALA A 160 1.06 8.02 12.39
N LEU A 161 -0.05 7.33 12.09
CA LEU A 161 -0.03 6.03 11.42
C LEU A 161 0.49 6.15 9.98
N ALA A 162 0.03 7.13 9.22
CA ALA A 162 0.52 7.39 7.86
C ALA A 162 2.03 7.67 7.84
N LYS A 163 2.54 8.50 8.77
CA LYS A 163 3.98 8.77 8.92
C LYS A 163 4.79 7.52 9.27
N LYS A 164 4.25 6.63 10.12
CA LYS A 164 4.91 5.35 10.42
C LYS A 164 5.00 4.48 9.17
N LEU A 165 3.94 4.40 8.37
CA LEU A 165 3.91 3.66 7.11
C LEU A 165 4.94 4.19 6.10
N GLY A 166 5.09 5.51 5.97
CA GLY A 166 6.09 6.11 5.08
C GLY A 166 7.53 5.95 5.53
N ASN A 167 7.77 5.87 6.84
CA ASN A 167 9.11 5.77 7.43
C ASN A 167 9.60 4.31 7.60
N GLN A 168 9.13 3.39 6.77
CA GLN A 168 9.55 1.98 6.80
C GLN A 168 11.10 1.89 6.76
N GLY A 169 11.68 1.29 7.80
CA GLY A 169 13.14 1.09 7.94
C GLY A 169 13.94 2.28 8.48
N GLN A 170 13.31 3.38 8.92
CA GLN A 170 13.98 4.52 9.56
C GLN A 170 14.04 4.43 11.09
N ASP A 171 13.25 3.55 11.71
CA ASP A 171 13.29 3.35 13.17
C ASP A 171 14.48 2.47 13.58
N SER A 172 15.68 2.99 13.32
CA SER A 172 16.98 2.35 13.58
C SER A 172 17.31 2.25 15.07
N SER A 173 16.49 2.84 15.94
CA SER A 173 16.72 2.93 17.38
C SER A 173 16.71 1.58 18.09
N LYS A 174 16.04 0.57 17.50
CA LYS A 174 15.91 -0.79 18.06
C LYS A 174 16.70 -1.85 17.30
N LEU A 175 17.38 -1.48 16.21
CA LEU A 175 18.12 -2.42 15.38
C LEU A 175 19.57 -2.55 15.88
N PRO A 176 20.15 -3.77 15.87
CA PRO A 176 21.59 -3.96 16.06
C PRO A 176 22.42 -3.06 15.15
N THR A 177 23.55 -2.54 15.65
CA THR A 177 24.44 -1.63 14.89
C THR A 177 24.86 -2.21 13.55
N ALA A 178 25.05 -3.53 13.46
CA ALA A 178 25.44 -4.21 12.22
C ALA A 178 24.35 -4.19 11.12
N LEU A 179 23.09 -3.89 11.46
CA LEU A 179 21.99 -3.76 10.49
C LEU A 179 21.67 -2.30 10.14
N GLN A 180 22.34 -1.33 10.78
CA GLN A 180 22.11 0.09 10.48
C GLN A 180 22.52 0.37 9.04
N GLY A 181 21.58 0.91 8.26
CA GLY A 181 21.76 1.19 6.83
C GLY A 181 21.51 0.01 5.90
N ASN A 182 21.38 -1.22 6.41
CA ASN A 182 20.99 -2.40 5.62
C ASN A 182 19.50 -2.72 5.87
N LYS A 183 18.63 -2.09 5.07
CA LYS A 183 17.17 -2.24 5.19
C LYS A 183 16.74 -3.67 4.94
N GLU A 184 17.33 -4.33 3.94
CA GLU A 184 16.92 -5.67 3.55
C GLU A 184 17.22 -6.70 4.64
N ALA A 185 18.42 -6.65 5.22
CA ALA A 185 18.78 -7.51 6.35
C ALA A 185 17.95 -7.19 7.61
N ALA A 186 17.59 -5.92 7.85
CA ALA A 186 16.74 -5.53 8.97
C ALA A 186 15.32 -6.13 8.88
N VAL A 187 14.73 -6.14 7.67
CA VAL A 187 13.44 -6.81 7.44
C VAL A 187 13.55 -8.30 7.74
N LEU A 188 14.61 -8.97 7.26
CA LEU A 188 14.83 -10.38 7.55
C LEU A 188 14.95 -10.64 9.05
N TYR A 189 15.75 -9.85 9.74
CA TYR A 189 15.95 -9.93 11.19
C TYR A 189 14.62 -9.85 11.97
N ASN A 190 13.75 -8.90 11.63
CA ASN A 190 12.46 -8.72 12.31
C ASN A 190 11.48 -9.87 12.07
N ASN A 191 11.54 -10.52 10.91
CA ASN A 191 10.60 -11.58 10.52
C ASN A 191 11.08 -12.98 10.93
N LEU A 192 12.40 -13.20 11.05
CA LEU A 192 13.00 -14.50 11.39
C LEU A 192 12.40 -15.18 12.62
N PRO A 193 12.16 -14.50 13.76
CA PRO A 193 11.55 -15.15 14.92
C PRO A 193 10.16 -15.74 14.63
N SER A 194 9.33 -15.00 13.90
CA SER A 194 7.97 -15.43 13.55
C SER A 194 8.00 -16.58 12.54
N VAL A 195 8.91 -16.53 11.57
CA VAL A 195 9.06 -17.57 10.55
C VAL A 195 9.55 -18.87 11.17
N LEU A 196 10.55 -18.80 12.05
CA LEU A 196 11.12 -19.97 12.70
C LEU A 196 10.15 -20.61 13.70
N ALA A 197 9.41 -19.80 14.47
CA ALA A 197 8.36 -20.30 15.36
C ALA A 197 7.24 -21.03 14.59
N ALA A 198 6.79 -20.48 13.46
CA ALA A 198 5.75 -21.11 12.64
C ALA A 198 6.22 -22.37 11.89
N ALA A 199 7.53 -22.55 11.73
CA ALA A 199 8.12 -23.67 11.00
C ALA A 199 8.45 -24.89 11.87
N VAL A 200 8.10 -24.86 13.17
CA VAL A 200 8.20 -26.00 14.09
C VAL A 200 6.94 -26.88 13.94
N PRO A 201 7.07 -28.20 13.71
CA PRO A 201 5.91 -29.09 13.63
C PRO A 201 5.08 -29.11 14.93
N GLU A 202 3.75 -29.21 14.84
CA GLU A 202 2.82 -29.26 16.00
C GLU A 202 3.12 -30.40 16.99
N ASN A 203 3.83 -31.45 16.57
CA ASN A 203 4.18 -32.63 17.39
C ASN A 203 5.53 -32.52 18.11
N THR A 204 6.16 -31.35 18.12
CA THR A 204 7.44 -31.11 18.80
C THR A 204 7.16 -30.59 20.21
N VAL A 205 7.48 -31.39 21.24
CA VAL A 205 7.25 -31.05 22.66
C VAL A 205 8.36 -30.14 23.23
N GLU A 206 9.40 -29.85 22.42
CA GLU A 206 10.35 -28.80 22.77
C GLU A 206 9.69 -27.44 22.55
N GLU A 207 9.59 -26.64 23.62
CA GLU A 207 9.39 -25.21 23.46
C GLU A 207 10.43 -24.71 22.44
N PRO A 208 10.02 -23.97 21.39
CA PRO A 208 10.98 -23.33 20.51
C PRO A 208 11.83 -22.42 21.41
N THR A 209 13.04 -22.88 21.73
CA THR A 209 14.00 -22.11 22.53
C THR A 209 14.25 -20.86 21.69
N PRO A 210 13.81 -19.67 22.12
CA PRO A 210 14.01 -18.49 21.31
C PRO A 210 15.53 -18.27 21.23
N PRO A 211 16.15 -18.27 20.03
CA PRO A 211 17.50 -17.75 19.87
C PRO A 211 17.59 -16.39 20.54
N TYR A 212 18.32 -16.32 21.65
CA TYR A 212 18.47 -15.10 22.44
C TYR A 212 19.62 -14.28 21.86
N GLY A 213 19.32 -13.22 21.11
CA GLY A 213 20.33 -12.31 20.55
C GLY A 213 21.36 -12.99 19.62
N ASP A 214 22.03 -12.20 18.79
CA ASP A 214 23.07 -12.56 17.79
C ASP A 214 22.82 -13.69 16.76
N GLU A 215 22.09 -14.78 17.06
CA GLU A 215 21.78 -15.83 16.09
C GLU A 215 20.83 -15.34 14.98
N TYR A 216 19.77 -14.60 15.33
CA TYR A 216 18.91 -14.00 14.30
C TYR A 216 19.64 -12.94 13.48
N LEU A 217 20.55 -12.19 14.11
CA LEU A 217 21.37 -11.19 13.44
C LEU A 217 22.32 -11.85 12.44
N THR A 218 23.03 -12.89 12.87
CA THR A 218 23.95 -13.65 12.01
C THR A 218 23.20 -14.33 10.87
N LEU A 219 22.04 -14.95 11.13
CA LEU A 219 21.18 -15.52 10.10
C LEU A 219 20.72 -14.45 9.09
N ALA A 220 20.24 -13.30 9.54
CA ALA A 220 19.81 -12.21 8.66
C ALA A 220 20.94 -11.72 7.75
N LEU A 221 22.14 -11.51 8.30
CA LEU A 221 23.33 -11.11 7.54
C LEU A 221 23.81 -12.21 6.59
N MET A 222 23.75 -13.47 6.99
CA MET A 222 24.08 -14.60 6.11
C MET A 222 23.12 -14.72 4.94
N LEU A 223 21.82 -14.50 5.18
CA LEU A 223 20.79 -14.48 4.16
C LEU A 223 21.03 -13.32 3.18
N ASP A 224 21.15 -12.08 3.68
CA ASP A 224 21.42 -10.89 2.84
C ASP A 224 22.66 -11.09 1.96
N LYS A 225 23.76 -11.54 2.55
CA LYS A 225 24.99 -11.86 1.82
C LYS A 225 24.76 -12.93 0.75
N ALA A 226 24.08 -14.02 1.10
CA ALA A 226 23.82 -15.12 0.16
C ALA A 226 22.97 -14.67 -1.04
N ILE A 227 21.99 -13.79 -0.83
CA ILE A 227 21.19 -13.24 -1.92
C ILE A 227 22.04 -12.33 -2.80
N ARG A 228 22.79 -11.40 -2.23
CA ARG A 228 23.63 -10.47 -3.00
C ARG A 228 24.72 -11.17 -3.82
N GLU A 229 25.25 -12.30 -3.33
CA GLU A 229 26.31 -13.04 -4.00
C GLU A 229 25.80 -14.08 -5.01
N LYS A 230 24.64 -14.72 -4.73
CA LYS A 230 24.20 -15.92 -5.47
C LYS A 230 22.92 -15.73 -6.27
N ALA A 231 22.14 -14.67 -6.03
CA ALA A 231 20.95 -14.43 -6.81
C ALA A 231 21.32 -13.94 -8.22
N PRO A 232 20.89 -14.63 -9.29
CA PRO A 232 21.16 -14.17 -10.65
C PRO A 232 20.33 -12.92 -10.96
N SER A 233 20.79 -12.07 -11.88
CA SER A 233 20.05 -10.86 -12.26
C SER A 233 18.65 -11.20 -12.80
N GLY A 234 17.63 -10.41 -12.45
CA GLY A 234 16.25 -10.62 -12.93
C GLY A 234 15.65 -11.96 -12.52
N TRP A 235 16.02 -12.48 -11.34
CA TRP A 235 15.55 -13.78 -10.86
C TRP A 235 14.06 -13.80 -10.48
N LYS A 236 13.50 -12.67 -10.05
CA LYS A 236 12.09 -12.56 -9.64
C LYS A 236 11.17 -12.85 -10.83
N GLY A 237 10.29 -13.85 -10.69
CA GLY A 237 9.35 -14.29 -11.72
C GLY A 237 9.87 -15.37 -12.68
N ASP A 238 11.16 -15.74 -12.61
CA ASP A 238 11.74 -16.85 -13.37
C ASP A 238 11.91 -18.07 -12.46
N SER A 239 11.09 -19.10 -12.63
CA SER A 239 11.09 -20.28 -11.75
C SER A 239 12.44 -21.00 -11.66
N ALA A 240 13.24 -21.00 -12.72
CA ALA A 240 14.55 -21.66 -12.71
C ALA A 240 15.58 -20.84 -11.92
N ARG A 241 15.51 -19.51 -12.03
CA ARG A 241 16.37 -18.59 -11.26
C ARG A 241 15.93 -18.49 -9.79
N GLU A 242 14.64 -18.47 -9.52
CA GLU A 242 14.06 -18.56 -8.17
C GLU A 242 14.52 -19.84 -7.45
N ALA A 243 14.59 -20.97 -8.15
CA ALA A 243 15.12 -22.21 -7.59
C ALA A 243 16.60 -22.09 -7.17
N GLN A 244 17.42 -21.30 -7.88
CA GLN A 244 18.82 -21.06 -7.48
C GLN A 244 18.90 -20.27 -6.18
N VAL A 245 18.03 -19.27 -6.02
CA VAL A 245 17.92 -18.48 -4.79
C VAL A 245 17.44 -19.34 -3.62
N LEU A 246 16.42 -20.18 -3.83
CA LEU A 246 15.95 -21.14 -2.84
C LEU A 246 17.06 -22.10 -2.41
N ASN A 247 17.86 -22.61 -3.34
CA ASN A 247 19.01 -23.48 -3.04
C ASN A 247 20.11 -22.77 -2.23
N ALA A 248 20.25 -21.45 -2.39
CA ALA A 248 21.17 -20.64 -1.58
C ALA A 248 20.67 -20.43 -0.14
N ILE A 249 19.35 -20.24 0.04
CA ILE A 249 18.70 -20.00 1.34
C ILE A 249 18.57 -21.30 2.15
N TYR A 250 18.22 -22.41 1.51
CA TYR A 250 17.90 -23.69 2.16
C TYR A 250 18.92 -24.20 3.19
N PRO A 251 20.25 -24.20 2.92
CA PRO A 251 21.23 -24.61 3.92
C PRO A 251 21.33 -23.64 5.10
N ILE A 252 21.10 -22.34 4.89
CA ILE A 252 21.14 -21.30 5.95
C ILE A 252 19.96 -21.50 6.91
N MET A 253 18.80 -21.86 6.37
CA MET A 253 17.60 -22.18 7.15
C MET A 253 17.60 -23.61 7.72
N LYS A 254 18.80 -24.20 7.94
CA LYS A 254 18.99 -25.55 8.51
C LYS A 254 18.15 -26.63 7.81
N ARG A 255 17.97 -26.53 6.49
CA ARG A 255 17.18 -27.46 5.67
C ARG A 255 15.68 -27.51 6.03
N ASN A 256 15.16 -26.51 6.73
CA ASN A 256 13.73 -26.38 7.00
C ASN A 256 13.02 -25.80 5.75
N LYS A 257 12.22 -26.64 5.08
CA LYS A 257 11.51 -26.26 3.84
C LYS A 257 10.50 -25.13 4.08
N ALA A 258 9.72 -25.19 5.16
CA ALA A 258 8.71 -24.18 5.47
C ALA A 258 9.35 -22.81 5.74
N ALA A 259 10.39 -22.78 6.58
CA ALA A 259 11.11 -21.55 6.90
C ALA A 259 11.83 -20.96 5.67
N THR A 260 12.39 -21.83 4.81
CA THR A 260 13.03 -21.41 3.55
C THR A 260 12.05 -20.73 2.60
N MET A 261 10.86 -21.30 2.42
CA MET A 261 9.84 -20.72 1.55
C MET A 261 9.34 -19.38 2.10
N ALA A 262 9.06 -19.30 3.40
CA ALA A 262 8.60 -18.06 4.02
C ALA A 262 9.64 -16.92 3.93
N ILE A 263 10.92 -17.21 4.17
CA ILE A 263 12.00 -16.23 3.98
C ILE A 263 12.17 -15.86 2.51
N PHE A 264 12.07 -16.82 1.60
CA PHE A 264 12.14 -16.56 0.16
C PHE A 264 11.02 -15.62 -0.29
N ASP A 265 9.79 -15.81 0.17
CA ASP A 265 8.66 -14.94 -0.16
C ASP A 265 8.89 -13.51 0.33
N ILE A 266 9.46 -13.32 1.52
CA ILE A 266 9.86 -12.00 2.03
C ILE A 266 10.93 -11.38 1.13
N ILE A 267 12.01 -12.12 0.82
CA ILE A 267 13.12 -11.63 -0.02
C ILE A 267 12.62 -11.23 -1.42
N LYS A 268 11.72 -12.03 -2.00
CA LYS A 268 11.14 -11.79 -3.32
C LYS A 268 10.38 -10.48 -3.40
N ASN A 269 9.73 -10.07 -2.31
CA ASN A 269 8.93 -8.84 -2.24
C ASN A 269 9.73 -7.61 -1.78
N GLN A 270 10.98 -7.76 -1.34
CA GLN A 270 11.83 -6.61 -1.00
C GLN A 270 12.40 -5.95 -2.26
N PRO A 271 12.31 -4.62 -2.41
CA PRO A 271 12.75 -3.92 -3.62
C PRO A 271 14.28 -3.86 -3.80
N GLY A 272 15.07 -4.06 -2.73
CA GLY A 272 16.54 -3.94 -2.76
C GLY A 272 17.31 -5.15 -3.28
N TYR A 273 16.63 -6.25 -3.62
CA TYR A 273 17.20 -7.47 -4.22
C TYR A 273 16.70 -7.70 -5.65
#